data_AF-A0A6I7N4M7-F1
#
_entry.id   AF-A0A6I7N4M7-F1
#
_cell.length_a   1.000
_cell.length_b   1.000
_cell.length_c   1.000
_cell.angle_alpha   90.00
_cell.angle_beta   90.00
_cell.angle_gamma   90.00
#
_symmetry.space_group_name_H-M   'P 1'
#
loop_
_entity.id
_entity.type
_entity.pdbx_description
1 polymer ?
#
loop_
_entity_poly.entity_id
_entity_poly.type
_entity_poly.pdbx_seq_one_letter_code
_entity_poly.pdbx_strand_id
1 'polypeptide(L)'
;MSPSPLAEEAVRLLQPLIGIRGRHAGQTLELVEVLEDGPMVALLDASASPRIQTNQFGDPLTRQARILTIPVLSEIEPDAHPVLRSLLPEAVLKELRALIRAHGNEAAPPP
;
A
#
# COMPACT_ATOMS: atom_id res chain seq x y z
N MET A 1 -2.59 -19.48 -11.34
CA MET A 1 -3.23 -19.35 -10.01
C MET A 1 -4.37 -18.37 -10.19
N SER A 2 -5.58 -18.71 -9.79
CA SER A 2 -6.67 -17.73 -9.82
C SER A 2 -6.40 -16.67 -8.74
N PRO A 3 -6.58 -15.37 -9.03
CA PRO A 3 -6.43 -14.33 -8.02
C PRO A 3 -7.42 -14.59 -6.87
N SER A 4 -7.00 -14.30 -5.64
CA SER A 4 -7.91 -14.41 -4.50
C SER A 4 -9.07 -13.41 -4.66
N PRO A 5 -10.32 -13.75 -4.30
CA PRO A 5 -11.46 -12.84 -4.44
C PRO A 5 -11.27 -11.51 -3.69
N LEU A 6 -10.55 -11.55 -2.55
CA LEU A 6 -10.11 -10.34 -1.85
C LEU A 6 -9.19 -9.45 -2.71
N ALA A 7 -8.28 -10.03 -3.49
CA ALA A 7 -7.36 -9.28 -4.34
C ALA A 7 -8.12 -8.57 -5.48
N GLU A 8 -9.07 -9.24 -6.14
CA GLU A 8 -9.88 -8.61 -7.19
C GLU A 8 -10.71 -7.44 -6.65
N GLU A 9 -11.34 -7.60 -5.49
CA GLU A 9 -12.15 -6.55 -4.88
C GLU A 9 -11.29 -5.41 -4.35
N ALA A 10 -10.13 -5.71 -3.75
CA ALA A 10 -9.17 -4.69 -3.33
C ALA A 10 -8.64 -3.88 -4.52
N VAL A 11 -8.34 -4.53 -5.65
CA VAL A 11 -7.93 -3.84 -6.89
C VAL A 11 -9.03 -2.90 -7.36
N ARG A 12 -10.28 -3.36 -7.45
CA ARG A 12 -11.42 -2.50 -7.84
C ARG A 12 -11.60 -1.29 -6.93
N LEU A 13 -11.40 -1.46 -5.61
CA LEU A 13 -11.53 -0.40 -4.63
C LEU A 13 -10.38 0.60 -4.66
N LEU A 14 -9.14 0.13 -4.84
CA LEU A 14 -7.92 0.93 -4.69
C LEU A 14 -7.41 1.50 -6.01
N GLN A 15 -7.70 0.86 -7.15
CA GLN A 15 -7.26 1.32 -8.48
C GLN A 15 -7.70 2.75 -8.81
N PRO A 16 -8.92 3.22 -8.47
CA PRO A 16 -9.32 4.62 -8.67
C PRO A 16 -8.51 5.62 -7.82
N LEU A 17 -7.79 5.15 -6.81
CA LEU A 17 -7.02 5.96 -5.87
C LEU A 17 -5.54 6.03 -6.23
N ILE A 18 -5.13 5.41 -7.35
CA ILE A 18 -3.77 5.58 -7.87
C ILE A 18 -3.49 7.07 -8.08
N GLY A 19 -2.33 7.51 -7.59
CA GLY A 19 -1.92 8.92 -7.51
C GLY A 19 -2.26 9.60 -6.18
N ILE A 20 -3.01 8.96 -5.27
CA ILE A 20 -3.24 9.51 -3.94
C ILE A 20 -1.93 9.56 -3.15
N ARG A 21 -1.71 10.70 -2.48
CA ARG A 21 -0.53 10.95 -1.66
C ARG A 21 -0.91 11.08 -0.21
N GLY A 22 -0.11 10.49 0.67
CA GLY A 22 -0.25 10.65 2.11
C GLY A 22 1.09 10.62 2.80
N ARG A 23 1.11 11.04 4.07
CA ARG A 23 2.32 11.04 4.88
C ARG A 23 2.24 9.96 5.94
N HIS A 24 3.20 9.05 5.95
CA HIS A 24 3.32 8.00 6.96
C HIS A 24 4.75 7.95 7.49
N ALA A 25 4.93 7.88 8.82
CA ALA A 25 6.25 7.84 9.46
C ALA A 25 7.23 8.93 9.00
N GLY A 26 6.72 10.11 8.62
CA GLY A 26 7.52 11.22 8.10
C GLY A 26 7.80 11.17 6.59
N GLN A 27 7.47 10.06 5.91
CA GLN A 27 7.61 9.88 4.47
C GLN A 27 6.33 10.25 3.72
N THR A 28 6.45 10.98 2.61
CA THR A 28 5.42 11.17 1.60
C THR A 28 5.41 9.97 0.66
N LEU A 29 4.31 9.25 0.66
CA LEU A 29 4.09 8.06 -0.16
C LEU A 29 2.96 8.34 -1.15
N GLU A 30 3.11 7.86 -2.37
CA GLU A 30 2.09 7.92 -3.42
C GLU A 30 1.70 6.51 -3.85
N LEU A 31 0.41 6.20 -3.91
CA LEU A 31 -0.06 4.94 -4.47
C LEU A 31 0.17 4.93 -5.98
N VAL A 32 0.99 4.02 -6.50
CA VAL A 32 1.29 3.96 -7.93
C VAL A 32 0.76 2.72 -8.63
N GLU A 33 0.54 1.63 -7.88
CA GLU A 33 0.04 0.38 -8.44
C GLU A 33 -0.70 -0.44 -7.38
N VAL A 34 -1.66 -1.24 -7.82
CA VAL A 34 -2.33 -2.27 -7.01
C VAL A 34 -2.11 -3.60 -7.71
N LEU A 35 -1.52 -4.56 -7.01
CA LEU A 35 -1.13 -5.84 -7.57
C LEU A 35 -2.27 -6.86 -7.37
N GLU A 36 -2.48 -7.69 -8.39
CA GLU A 36 -3.51 -8.74 -8.40
C GLU A 36 -3.00 -10.07 -7.81
N ASP A 37 -1.69 -10.31 -7.86
CA ASP A 37 -1.01 -11.53 -7.36
C ASP A 37 -0.83 -11.51 -5.83
N GLY A 38 -1.96 -11.40 -5.13
CA GLY A 38 -2.06 -11.16 -3.70
C GLY A 38 -2.47 -9.70 -3.42
N PRO A 39 -3.17 -9.42 -2.31
CA PRO A 39 -3.67 -8.08 -2.03
C PRO A 39 -2.50 -7.19 -1.59
N MET A 40 -1.72 -6.69 -2.56
CA MET A 40 -0.54 -5.85 -2.36
C MET A 40 -0.70 -4.54 -3.12
N VAL A 41 -0.05 -3.50 -2.62
CA VAL A 41 0.03 -2.19 -3.26
C VAL A 41 1.47 -1.74 -3.39
N ALA A 42 1.78 -1.03 -4.48
CA ALA A 42 3.07 -0.39 -4.66
C ALA A 42 2.95 1.11 -4.35
N LEU A 43 3.83 1.60 -3.48
CA LEU A 43 3.90 2.98 -3.05
C LEU A 43 5.23 3.60 -3.48
N LEU A 44 5.17 4.78 -4.08
CA LEU A 44 6.35 5.57 -4.40
C LEU A 44 6.73 6.46 -3.21
N ASP A 45 7.95 6.31 -2.70
CA ASP A 45 8.52 7.24 -1.72
C ASP A 45 8.99 8.52 -2.42
N ALA A 46 8.19 9.58 -2.26
CA ALA A 46 8.43 10.92 -2.77
C ALA A 46 9.11 11.84 -1.74
N SER A 47 9.54 11.31 -0.58
CA SER A 47 10.11 12.09 0.52
C SER A 47 11.55 12.53 0.30
N ALA A 48 12.19 12.06 -0.76
CA ALA A 48 13.58 12.33 -1.06
C ALA A 48 13.78 13.83 -1.40
N SER A 49 13.96 14.63 -0.36
CA SER A 49 14.73 15.86 -0.43
C SER A 49 16.18 15.49 -0.79
N PRO A 50 16.90 16.30 -1.59
CA PRO A 50 18.23 15.94 -2.08
C PRO A 50 19.19 15.76 -0.91
N ARG A 51 19.44 14.52 -0.49
CA ARG A 51 20.68 14.20 0.20
C ARG A 51 21.73 14.10 -0.89
N ILE A 52 22.38 15.24 -1.16
CA ILE A 52 23.65 15.28 -1.90
C ILE A 52 24.58 14.33 -1.14
N GLN A 53 24.75 13.11 -1.65
CA GLN A 53 25.86 12.27 -1.22
C GLN A 53 27.08 12.74 -1.99
N THR A 54 28.08 13.21 -1.25
CA THR A 54 29.35 13.73 -1.76
C THR A 54 30.32 12.58 -2.08
N ASN A 55 29.87 11.46 -2.66
CA ASN A 55 30.74 10.40 -3.14
C ASN A 55 31.00 10.59 -4.65
N GLN A 56 32.25 10.90 -4.99
CA GLN A 56 32.69 11.30 -6.34
C GLN A 56 32.76 10.16 -7.38
N PHE A 57 31.90 9.15 -7.29
CA PHE A 57 31.89 8.04 -8.24
C PHE A 57 30.45 7.63 -8.59
N GLY A 58 29.97 8.09 -9.74
CA GLY A 58 28.75 7.59 -10.39
C GLY A 58 27.55 8.54 -10.27
N ASP A 59 27.19 9.16 -11.40
CA ASP A 59 25.93 9.87 -11.70
C ASP A 59 25.17 10.58 -10.55
N PRO A 60 25.47 11.87 -10.28
CA PRO A 60 24.85 12.66 -9.20
C PRO A 60 23.35 13.02 -9.42
N LEU A 61 22.71 12.53 -10.48
CA LEU A 61 21.37 12.95 -10.90
C LEU A 61 20.30 11.85 -10.84
N THR A 62 20.63 10.62 -10.48
CA THR A 62 19.60 9.59 -10.32
C THR A 62 18.85 9.78 -9.01
N ARG A 63 17.77 10.58 -9.08
CA ARG A 63 16.67 10.58 -8.11
C ARG A 63 16.05 9.19 -8.10
N GLN A 64 16.64 8.23 -7.38
CA GLN A 64 16.05 6.91 -7.23
C GLN A 64 14.83 7.03 -6.33
N ALA A 65 13.69 7.35 -6.94
CA ALA A 65 12.40 7.21 -6.30
C ALA A 65 12.26 5.72 -5.91
N ARG A 66 12.04 5.45 -4.63
CA ARG A 66 11.96 4.07 -4.12
C ARG A 66 10.52 3.60 -4.21
N ILE A 67 10.30 2.46 -4.86
CA ILE A 67 9.00 1.79 -4.85
C ILE A 67 9.00 0.81 -3.67
N LEU A 68 7.96 0.88 -2.85
CA LEU A 68 7.70 0.03 -1.70
C LEU A 68 6.45 -0.79 -1.96
N THR A 69 6.59 -2.11 -2.06
CA THR A 69 5.45 -3.01 -2.15
C THR A 69 5.06 -3.46 -0.75
N ILE A 70 3.81 -3.21 -0.36
CA ILE A 70 3.29 -3.59 0.96
C ILE A 70 1.99 -4.39 0.80
N PRO A 71 1.68 -5.31 1.73
CA PRO A 71 0.38 -5.95 1.76
C PRO A 71 -0.72 -4.96 2.15
N VAL A 72 -1.94 -5.23 1.67
CA VAL A 72 -3.15 -4.49 2.02
C VAL A 72 -3.57 -4.80 3.46
N LEU A 73 -3.40 -6.05 3.89
CA LEU A 73 -3.60 -6.51 5.26
C LEU A 73 -2.39 -6.18 6.12
N SER A 74 -2.62 -5.79 7.37
CA SER A 74 -1.54 -5.72 8.35
C SER A 74 -1.11 -7.14 8.76
N GLU A 75 0.19 -7.33 8.97
CA GLU A 75 0.75 -8.58 9.51
C GLU A 75 0.61 -8.68 11.04
N ILE A 76 0.26 -7.56 11.70
CA ILE A 76 0.23 -7.43 13.17
C ILE A 76 -1.21 -7.38 13.68
N GLU A 77 -2.09 -6.70 12.95
CA GLU A 77 -3.49 -6.49 13.32
C GLU A 77 -4.42 -7.06 12.23
N PRO A 78 -5.61 -7.58 12.57
CA PRO A 78 -6.63 -7.96 11.59
C PRO A 78 -7.33 -6.72 10.99
N ASP A 79 -6.55 -5.78 10.45
CA ASP A 79 -6.98 -4.51 9.86
C ASP A 79 -6.13 -4.18 8.62
N ALA A 80 -6.48 -3.11 7.91
CA ALA A 80 -5.69 -2.59 6.81
C ALA A 80 -4.29 -2.15 7.27
N HIS A 81 -3.29 -2.29 6.40
CA HIS A 81 -1.91 -1.91 6.69
C HIS A 81 -1.81 -0.44 7.18
N PRO A 82 -1.02 -0.13 8.23
CA PRO A 82 -0.95 1.21 8.83
C PRO A 82 -0.66 2.35 7.84
N VAL A 83 0.13 2.06 6.82
CA VAL A 83 0.43 2.98 5.73
C VAL A 83 -0.84 3.32 4.94
N LEU A 84 -1.63 2.32 4.55
CA LEU A 84 -2.90 2.54 3.87
C LEU A 84 -3.88 3.33 4.74
N ARG A 85 -3.92 3.08 6.06
CA ARG A 85 -4.72 3.87 7.01
C ARG A 85 -4.35 5.36 7.03
N SER A 86 -3.11 5.68 6.69
CA SER A 86 -2.62 7.06 6.67
C SER A 86 -2.80 7.74 5.30
N LEU A 87 -2.99 6.97 4.23
CA LEU A 87 -3.10 7.45 2.85
C LEU A 87 -4.56 7.54 2.38
N LEU A 88 -5.37 6.55 2.73
CA LEU A 88 -6.71 6.39 2.19
C LEU A 88 -7.73 7.26 2.94
N PRO A 89 -8.74 7.81 2.24
CA PRO A 89 -9.86 8.48 2.88
C PRO A 89 -10.65 7.53 3.79
N GLU A 90 -11.27 8.06 4.85
CA GLU A 90 -12.02 7.26 5.84
C GLU A 90 -13.12 6.41 5.20
N ALA A 91 -13.82 6.93 4.17
CA ALA A 91 -14.84 6.20 3.44
C ALA A 91 -14.28 4.93 2.77
N VAL A 92 -13.12 5.06 2.11
CA VAL A 92 -12.41 3.93 1.47
C VAL A 92 -11.89 2.96 2.53
N LEU A 93 -11.35 3.45 3.65
CA LEU A 93 -10.89 2.59 4.73
C LEU A 93 -12.03 1.76 5.33
N LYS A 94 -13.24 2.34 5.44
CA LYS A 94 -14.42 1.61 5.90
C LYS A 94 -14.81 0.49 4.95
N GLU A 95 -14.78 0.74 3.64
CA GLU A 95 -15.05 -0.27 2.61
C GLU A 95 -13.97 -1.36 2.62
N LEU A 96 -12.69 -0.98 2.66
CA LEU A 96 -11.57 -1.92 2.71
C LEU A 96 -11.65 -2.82 3.95
N ARG A 97 -11.99 -2.27 5.11
CA ARG A 97 -12.23 -3.04 6.34
C ARG A 97 -13.40 -4.00 6.22
N ALA A 98 -14.45 -3.62 5.49
CA ALA A 98 -15.57 -4.52 5.24
C ALA A 98 -15.14 -5.70 4.34
N LEU A 99 -14.34 -5.44 3.29
CA LEU A 99 -13.76 -6.47 2.43
C LEU A 99 -12.88 -7.44 3.23
N ILE A 100 -11.99 -6.90 4.07
CA ILE A 100 -11.10 -7.69 4.94
C ILE A 100 -11.92 -8.58 5.89
N ARG A 101 -12.97 -8.05 6.53
CA ARG A 101 -13.81 -8.85 7.43
C ARG A 101 -14.62 -9.93 6.69
N ALA A 102 -15.13 -9.61 5.51
CA ALA A 102 -15.90 -10.56 4.70
C ALA A 102 -15.06 -11.78 4.31
N HIS A 103 -13.77 -11.58 4.04
CA HIS A 103 -12.84 -12.63 3.60
C HIS A 103 -11.99 -13.22 4.73
N GLY A 104 -11.81 -12.49 5.84
CA GLY A 104 -11.09 -12.97 7.03
C GLY A 104 -11.91 -13.90 7.94
N ASN A 105 -13.24 -13.90 7.81
CA ASN A 105 -14.13 -14.75 8.60
C ASN A 105 -14.14 -16.23 8.16
N GLU A 106 -13.40 -16.60 7.10
CA GLU A 106 -13.24 -17.99 6.66
C GLU A 106 -12.20 -18.76 7.50
N ALA A 107 -11.40 -18.08 8.32
CA ALA A 107 -10.27 -18.68 9.07
C ALA A 107 -10.53 -18.90 10.58
N ALA A 108 -11.71 -18.57 11.11
CA ALA A 108 -12.04 -18.80 12.51
C ALA A 108 -12.86 -20.10 12.67
N PRO A 109 -12.30 -21.22 13.20
CA PRO A 109 -13.13 -22.33 13.63
C PRO A 109 -14.01 -21.85 14.81
N PRO A 110 -15.30 -22.22 14.86
CA PRO A 110 -16.12 -21.93 16.02
C PRO A 110 -15.59 -22.67 17.26
N PRO A 111 -15.83 -22.12 18.48
CA PRO A 111 -15.42 -22.76 19.74
C PRO A 111 -16.09 -24.11 19.98
#